data_AF-A0A133VMV1-F1
#
_entry.id   AF-A0A133VMV1-F1
#
_cell.length_a   1.000
_cell.length_b   1.000
_cell.length_c   1.000
_cell.angle_alpha   90.00
_cell.angle_beta   90.00
_cell.angle_gamma   90.00
#
_symmetry.space_group_name_H-M   'P 1'
#
loop_
_entity.id
_entity.type
_entity.pdbx_description
1 polymer ?
#
loop_
_entity_poly.entity_id
_entity_poly.type
_entity_poly.pdbx_seq_one_letter_code
_entity_poly.pdbx_strand_id
1 'polypeptide(L)'
;MPNREEHVRHCEELYEYGFEKVHAWMDGTVKSRGPTHRVDRHDINKTPDKAYEIFKNKVPKQYRKFIKDAVKDHIELDKRGGDFTSAMQGFNLIYPITILYPIIFFLIGVFGFLLRLEGVGVLGLWILYGGGFGFWIGIFFVISVNEGTNPKLQALGGFFFGLFFYILGLGISKLLGDSLSWTSHTIAVSIILIYLGSGIGVVYGSEKSPSKSNHNKFTNSENHKPKCVVCGRTLSDDDIREGRERCINCQVEDDSTAMIYK
;
A
#
# COMPACT_ATOMS: atom_id res chain seq x y z
N MET A 1 10.32 -2.88 2.23
CA MET A 1 11.26 -3.99 2.49
C MET A 1 12.64 -3.37 2.62
N PRO A 2 13.39 -3.66 3.69
CA PRO A 2 14.71 -3.06 3.88
C PRO A 2 15.62 -3.40 2.71
N ASN A 3 16.55 -2.52 2.39
CA ASN A 3 17.53 -2.83 1.35
C ASN A 3 18.62 -3.77 1.91
N ARG A 4 19.35 -4.44 1.04
CA ARG A 4 20.43 -5.37 1.43
C ARG A 4 21.46 -4.73 2.38
N GLU A 5 21.78 -3.46 2.17
CA GLU A 5 22.76 -2.70 2.97
C GLU A 5 22.26 -2.51 4.41
N GLU A 6 20.97 -2.27 4.61
CA GLU A 6 20.34 -2.17 5.92
C GLU A 6 20.39 -3.51 6.67
N HIS A 7 20.14 -4.63 5.98
CA HIS A 7 20.27 -5.95 6.60
C HIS A 7 21.71 -6.27 7.02
N VAL A 8 22.68 -5.94 6.17
CA VAL A 8 24.11 -6.12 6.47
C VAL A 8 24.51 -5.29 7.69
N ARG A 9 24.16 -3.99 7.69
CA ARG A 9 24.47 -3.09 8.80
C ARG A 9 23.83 -3.59 10.11
N HIS A 10 22.58 -4.03 10.06
CA HIS A 10 21.90 -4.56 11.25
C HIS A 10 22.63 -5.78 11.84
N CYS A 11 23.14 -6.68 10.99
CA CYS A 11 23.94 -7.81 11.46
C CYS A 11 25.33 -7.41 11.96
N GLU A 12 25.98 -6.39 11.38
CA GLU A 12 27.23 -5.85 11.91
C GLU A 12 27.07 -5.30 13.32
N GLU A 13 25.97 -4.60 13.59
CA GLU A 13 25.67 -4.05 14.92
C GLU A 13 25.40 -5.16 15.96
N LEU A 14 24.70 -6.24 15.57
CA LEU A 14 24.32 -7.31 16.50
C LEU A 14 25.42 -8.37 16.71
N TYR A 15 26.14 -8.72 15.65
CA TYR A 15 27.04 -9.87 15.63
C TYR A 15 28.49 -9.51 15.35
N GLU A 16 28.81 -8.22 15.20
CA GLU A 16 30.13 -7.70 14.79
C GLU A 16 30.58 -8.24 13.41
N TYR A 17 29.63 -8.70 12.59
CA TYR A 17 29.88 -9.24 11.26
C TYR A 17 28.63 -9.11 10.35
N GLY A 18 28.80 -8.57 9.15
CA GLY A 18 27.65 -8.19 8.31
C GLY A 18 27.04 -9.27 7.42
N PHE A 19 27.64 -10.47 7.36
CA PHE A 19 27.12 -11.60 6.58
C PHE A 19 26.72 -11.26 5.13
N GLU A 20 27.44 -10.37 4.44
CA GLU A 20 27.08 -9.86 3.11
C GLU A 20 26.72 -10.95 2.08
N LYS A 21 27.45 -12.07 2.10
CA LYS A 21 27.22 -13.21 1.18
C LYS A 21 25.94 -13.97 1.49
N VAL A 22 25.55 -14.03 2.76
CA VAL A 22 24.28 -14.64 3.18
C VAL A 22 23.13 -13.75 2.72
N HIS A 23 23.18 -12.45 2.97
CA HIS A 23 22.15 -11.51 2.48
C HIS A 23 22.09 -11.47 0.95
N ALA A 24 23.24 -11.52 0.25
CA ALA A 24 23.25 -11.64 -1.22
C ALA A 24 22.48 -12.87 -1.72
N TRP A 25 22.61 -13.98 -1.00
CA TRP A 25 21.95 -15.22 -1.34
C TRP A 25 20.46 -15.18 -0.97
N MET A 26 20.08 -14.52 0.11
CA MET A 26 18.67 -14.31 0.46
C MET A 26 17.98 -13.39 -0.54
N ASP A 27 18.61 -12.26 -0.88
CA ASP A 27 18.08 -11.22 -1.79
C ASP A 27 18.21 -11.55 -3.28
N GLY A 28 19.05 -12.52 -3.61
CA GLY A 28 19.35 -12.87 -4.99
C GLY A 28 18.10 -13.29 -5.76
N THR A 29 17.77 -12.55 -6.83
CA THR A 29 16.73 -12.92 -7.78
C THR A 29 17.05 -14.28 -8.37
N VAL A 30 16.23 -15.30 -8.09
CA VAL A 30 16.30 -16.55 -8.83
C VAL A 30 15.57 -16.31 -10.13
N LYS A 31 16.33 -15.80 -11.11
CA LYS A 31 15.87 -15.48 -12.46
C LYS A 31 15.06 -16.62 -13.12
N SER A 32 15.18 -17.86 -12.64
CA SER A 32 14.53 -19.05 -13.19
C SER A 32 13.21 -19.47 -12.53
N ARG A 33 12.78 -18.94 -11.37
CA ARG A 33 11.68 -19.55 -10.58
C ARG A 33 10.41 -18.71 -10.40
N GLY A 34 10.27 -17.58 -11.10
CA GLY A 34 9.04 -16.79 -11.11
C GLY A 34 8.66 -16.13 -9.75
N PRO A 35 7.48 -15.48 -9.66
CA PRO A 35 7.06 -14.68 -8.49
C PRO A 35 6.87 -15.48 -7.19
N THR A 36 6.68 -16.79 -7.29
CA THR A 36 6.51 -17.71 -6.15
C THR A 36 7.83 -18.04 -5.44
N HIS A 37 8.97 -17.62 -5.99
CA HIS A 37 10.29 -17.98 -5.47
C HIS A 37 10.60 -17.44 -4.07
N ARG A 38 9.91 -16.38 -3.60
CA ARG A 38 10.05 -15.92 -2.21
C ARG A 38 9.74 -17.01 -1.19
N VAL A 39 8.96 -18.03 -1.56
CA VAL A 39 8.49 -19.05 -0.61
C VAL A 39 9.63 -19.98 -0.14
N ASP A 40 10.67 -20.23 -0.94
CA ASP A 40 11.71 -21.23 -0.59
C ASP A 40 12.85 -20.67 0.29
N ARG A 41 13.15 -19.38 0.18
CA ARG A 41 14.25 -18.72 0.91
C ARG A 41 13.78 -17.93 2.13
N HIS A 42 12.47 -17.88 2.38
CA HIS A 42 11.89 -17.22 3.55
C HIS A 42 11.16 -18.19 4.49
N ASP A 43 11.42 -19.49 4.37
CA ASP A 43 10.98 -20.49 5.35
C ASP A 43 11.86 -20.38 6.61
N ILE A 44 11.31 -19.72 7.63
CA ILE A 44 11.98 -19.47 8.91
C ILE A 44 12.47 -20.75 9.60
N ASN A 45 11.87 -21.91 9.31
CA ASN A 45 12.21 -23.18 9.93
C ASN A 45 13.29 -23.95 9.16
N LYS A 46 13.39 -23.77 7.84
CA LYS A 46 14.30 -24.57 6.98
C LYS A 46 15.47 -23.77 6.41
N THR A 47 15.24 -22.52 6.04
CA THR A 47 16.25 -21.68 5.38
C THR A 47 17.49 -21.46 6.26
N PRO A 48 17.38 -21.22 7.59
CA PRO A 48 18.57 -21.02 8.44
C PRO A 48 19.53 -22.22 8.42
N ASP A 49 19.01 -23.44 8.47
CA ASP A 49 19.83 -24.66 8.43
C ASP A 49 20.51 -24.83 7.08
N LYS A 50 19.77 -24.58 5.98
CA LYS A 50 20.31 -24.63 4.62
C LYS A 50 21.42 -23.58 4.42
N ALA A 51 21.23 -22.37 4.92
CA ALA A 51 22.23 -21.32 4.85
C ALA A 51 23.49 -21.67 5.65
N TYR A 52 23.33 -22.26 6.85
CA TYR A 52 24.47 -22.73 7.64
C TYR A 52 25.33 -23.73 6.86
N GLU A 53 24.72 -24.73 6.23
CA GLU A 53 25.45 -25.74 5.45
C GLU A 53 26.21 -25.14 4.26
N ILE A 54 25.63 -24.16 3.57
CA ILE A 54 26.24 -23.48 2.42
C ILE A 54 27.40 -22.56 2.84
N PHE A 55 27.26 -21.86 3.96
CA PHE A 55 28.14 -20.75 4.33
C PHE A 55 29.08 -21.05 5.49
N LYS A 56 28.94 -22.16 6.23
CA LYS A 56 29.82 -22.49 7.37
C LYS A 56 31.30 -22.46 7.01
N ASN A 57 31.69 -22.83 5.79
CA ASN A 57 33.09 -22.79 5.36
C ASN A 57 33.53 -21.45 4.75
N LYS A 58 32.58 -20.55 4.48
CA LYS A 58 32.81 -19.22 3.87
C LYS A 58 32.84 -18.09 4.91
N VAL A 59 32.43 -18.38 6.14
CA VAL A 59 32.37 -17.44 7.28
C VAL A 59 33.47 -17.79 8.29
N PRO A 60 34.18 -16.79 8.87
CA PRO A 60 35.20 -17.04 9.89
C PRO A 60 34.64 -17.85 11.06
N LYS A 61 35.47 -18.72 11.64
CA LYS A 61 35.03 -19.74 12.61
C LYS A 61 34.26 -19.15 13.80
N GLN A 62 34.66 -17.99 14.30
CA GLN A 62 34.00 -17.31 15.42
C GLN A 62 32.55 -16.87 15.13
N TYR A 63 32.21 -16.58 13.87
CA TYR A 63 30.90 -16.04 13.49
C TYR A 63 29.94 -17.11 12.93
N ARG A 64 30.42 -18.34 12.70
CA ARG A 64 29.60 -19.42 12.10
C ARG A 64 28.33 -19.72 12.87
N LYS A 65 28.36 -19.60 14.20
CA LYS A 65 27.19 -19.83 15.07
C LYS A 65 26.03 -18.87 14.78
N PHE A 66 26.32 -17.67 14.30
CA PHE A 66 25.32 -16.61 14.05
C PHE A 66 24.73 -16.65 12.62
N ILE A 67 25.18 -17.54 11.74
CA ILE A 67 24.64 -17.62 10.37
C ILE A 67 23.14 -17.88 10.39
N LYS A 68 22.67 -18.76 11.30
CA LYS A 68 21.25 -19.09 11.41
C LYS A 68 20.44 -17.89 11.92
N ASP A 69 21.00 -17.15 12.86
CA ASP A 69 20.34 -15.99 13.47
C ASP A 69 20.23 -14.84 12.46
N ALA A 70 21.31 -14.53 11.74
CA ALA A 70 21.31 -13.53 10.67
C ALA A 70 20.26 -13.82 9.58
N VAL A 71 20.03 -15.09 9.24
CA VAL A 71 18.98 -15.48 8.28
C VAL A 71 17.58 -15.29 8.85
N LYS A 72 17.36 -15.65 10.13
CA LYS A 72 16.08 -15.42 10.80
C LYS A 72 15.75 -13.94 10.89
N ASP A 73 16.72 -13.13 11.30
CA ASP A 73 16.57 -11.67 11.39
C ASP A 73 16.23 -11.06 10.04
N HIS A 74 16.88 -11.52 8.97
CA HIS A 74 16.54 -11.09 7.61
C HIS A 74 15.07 -11.40 7.25
N ILE A 75 14.61 -12.64 7.49
CA ILE A 75 13.23 -13.04 7.21
C ILE A 75 12.23 -12.25 8.07
N GLU A 76 12.56 -11.98 9.33
CA GLU A 76 11.70 -11.19 10.22
C GLU A 76 11.64 -9.72 9.83
N LEU A 77 12.77 -9.11 9.49
CA LEU A 77 12.85 -7.73 9.02
C LEU A 77 12.08 -7.53 7.72
N ASP A 78 12.10 -8.51 6.82
CA ASP A 78 11.29 -8.50 5.61
C ASP A 78 9.79 -8.52 5.88
N LYS A 79 9.36 -9.34 6.86
CA LYS A 79 7.96 -9.37 7.30
C LYS A 79 7.53 -8.03 7.89
N ARG A 80 8.32 -7.46 8.80
CA ARG A 80 8.05 -6.14 9.41
C ARG A 80 8.05 -5.02 8.36
N GLY A 81 8.98 -5.09 7.42
CA GLY A 81 9.09 -4.16 6.31
C GLY A 81 7.87 -4.22 5.39
N GLY A 82 7.28 -5.39 5.16
CA GLY A 82 6.02 -5.52 4.42
C GLY A 82 4.90 -4.68 5.04
N ASP A 83 4.67 -4.84 6.34
CA ASP A 83 3.56 -4.18 7.03
C ASP A 83 3.72 -2.66 7.12
N PHE A 84 4.96 -2.18 7.33
CA PHE A 84 5.22 -0.74 7.47
C PHE A 84 5.32 -0.03 6.11
N THR A 85 5.95 -0.66 5.10
CA THR A 85 6.11 -0.04 3.78
C THR A 85 4.78 0.07 3.04
N SER A 86 3.87 -0.90 3.21
CA SER A 86 2.50 -0.80 2.64
C SER A 86 1.68 0.35 3.25
N ALA A 87 1.89 0.67 4.53
CA ALA A 87 1.23 1.80 5.18
C ALA A 87 1.85 3.16 4.77
N MET A 88 3.16 3.20 4.50
CA MET A 88 3.89 4.45 4.21
C MET A 88 4.07 4.76 2.71
N GLN A 89 4.09 3.77 1.81
CA GLN A 89 4.19 4.04 0.35
C GLN A 89 2.91 4.69 -0.23
N GLY A 90 1.80 4.68 0.49
CA GLY A 90 0.63 5.53 0.19
C GLY A 90 0.80 6.99 0.63
N PHE A 91 1.73 7.27 1.55
CA PHE A 91 2.05 8.60 2.08
C PHE A 91 3.24 9.20 1.32
N ASN A 92 3.11 9.35 0.00
CA ASN A 92 4.09 10.09 -0.79
C ASN A 92 4.24 11.53 -0.27
N LEU A 93 5.42 12.13 -0.41
CA LEU A 93 5.79 13.49 0.06
C LEU A 93 4.80 14.60 -0.37
N ILE A 94 3.99 14.31 -1.40
CA ILE A 94 2.88 15.14 -1.89
C ILE A 94 1.79 15.28 -0.82
N TYR A 95 1.48 14.22 -0.08
CA TYR A 95 0.37 14.16 0.88
C TYR A 95 0.48 15.19 2.02
N PRO A 96 1.62 15.34 2.73
CA PRO A 96 1.76 16.38 3.74
C PRO A 96 1.68 17.77 3.13
N ILE A 97 2.24 18.01 1.94
CA ILE A 97 2.12 19.32 1.27
C ILE A 97 0.67 19.63 0.89
N THR A 98 -0.05 18.64 0.34
CA THR A 98 -1.46 18.79 -0.05
C THR A 98 -2.40 18.92 1.14
N ILE A 99 -2.02 18.50 2.35
CA ILE A 99 -2.83 18.70 3.57
C ILE A 99 -2.43 19.98 4.29
N LEU A 100 -1.13 20.29 4.35
CA LEU A 100 -0.61 21.43 5.12
C LEU A 100 -0.94 22.75 4.43
N TYR A 101 -0.81 22.83 3.11
CA TYR A 101 -1.14 24.03 2.33
C TYR A 101 -2.58 24.49 2.59
N PRO A 102 -3.61 23.65 2.39
CA PRO A 102 -4.98 24.07 2.61
C PRO A 102 -5.23 24.46 4.09
N ILE A 103 -4.62 23.78 5.08
CA ILE A 103 -4.72 24.17 6.50
C ILE A 103 -4.14 25.56 6.75
N ILE A 104 -2.97 25.87 6.20
CA ILE A 104 -2.33 27.18 6.34
C ILE A 104 -3.23 28.28 5.74
N PHE A 105 -3.79 28.06 4.56
CA PHE A 105 -4.71 29.02 3.94
C PHE A 105 -6.01 29.21 4.73
N PHE A 106 -6.54 28.14 5.32
CA PHE A 106 -7.69 28.22 6.23
C PHE A 106 -7.37 29.10 7.45
N LEU A 107 -6.21 28.88 8.09
CA LEU A 107 -5.78 29.66 9.25
C LEU A 107 -5.55 31.14 8.91
N ILE A 108 -4.96 31.44 7.74
CA ILE A 108 -4.81 32.82 7.24
C ILE A 108 -6.18 33.47 7.06
N GLY A 109 -7.14 32.74 6.48
CA GLY A 109 -8.53 33.18 6.37
C GLY A 109 -9.09 33.55 7.73
N VAL A 110 -9.14 32.58 8.66
CA VAL A 110 -9.66 32.76 10.03
C VAL A 110 -9.01 33.96 10.73
N PHE A 111 -7.69 34.10 10.65
CA PHE A 111 -6.97 35.20 11.25
C PHE A 111 -7.38 36.56 10.66
N GLY A 112 -7.53 36.64 9.33
CA GLY A 112 -8.02 37.84 8.65
C GLY A 112 -9.45 38.26 9.08
N PHE A 113 -10.31 37.29 9.40
CA PHE A 113 -11.64 37.57 9.96
C PHE A 113 -11.60 38.04 11.40
N LEU A 114 -10.77 37.41 12.24
CA LEU A 114 -10.61 37.84 13.64
C LEU A 114 -10.09 39.29 13.72
N LEU A 115 -9.28 39.70 12.75
CA LEU A 115 -8.79 41.08 12.64
C LEU A 115 -9.82 42.09 12.10
N ARG A 116 -11.05 41.66 11.77
CA ARG A 116 -12.10 42.52 11.18
C ARG A 116 -11.57 43.44 10.09
N LEU A 117 -10.81 42.88 9.15
CA LEU A 117 -10.44 43.64 7.96
C LEU A 117 -11.71 43.86 7.12
N GLU A 118 -12.39 44.98 7.39
CA GLU A 118 -13.65 45.34 6.73
C GLU A 118 -13.34 45.93 5.35
N GLY A 119 -13.46 45.11 4.32
CA GLY A 119 -13.32 45.52 2.93
C GLY A 119 -13.84 44.46 1.97
N VAL A 120 -14.44 44.88 0.86
CA VAL A 120 -15.00 43.99 -0.18
C VAL A 120 -13.97 42.98 -0.70
N GLY A 121 -12.69 43.34 -0.68
CA GLY A 121 -11.58 42.44 -1.02
C GLY A 121 -11.44 41.25 -0.05
N VAL A 122 -11.70 41.44 1.24
CA VAL A 122 -11.57 40.40 2.27
C VAL A 122 -12.67 39.35 2.13
N LEU A 123 -13.89 39.77 1.79
CA LEU A 123 -14.99 38.85 1.54
C LEU A 123 -14.77 37.99 0.27
N GLY A 124 -14.18 38.57 -0.78
CA GLY A 124 -13.77 37.84 -1.98
C GLY A 124 -12.69 36.78 -1.69
N LEU A 125 -11.70 37.13 -0.85
CA LEU A 125 -10.70 36.19 -0.33
C LEU A 125 -11.34 35.06 0.47
N TRP A 126 -12.35 35.36 1.30
CA TRP A 126 -13.09 34.34 2.04
C TRP A 126 -13.82 33.33 1.14
N ILE A 127 -14.51 33.81 0.11
CA ILE A 127 -15.24 32.95 -0.82
C ILE A 127 -14.27 32.13 -1.67
N LEU A 128 -13.15 32.70 -2.11
CA LEU A 128 -12.15 31.98 -2.91
C LEU A 128 -11.41 30.93 -2.07
N TYR A 129 -10.90 31.29 -0.90
CA TYR A 129 -10.05 30.40 -0.11
C TYR A 129 -10.84 29.45 0.80
N GLY A 130 -11.87 29.93 1.49
CA GLY A 130 -12.79 29.06 2.23
C GLY A 130 -13.55 28.13 1.28
N GLY A 131 -13.98 28.68 0.13
CA GLY A 131 -14.56 27.98 -1.01
C GLY A 131 -13.74 26.80 -1.51
N GLY A 132 -12.53 27.14 -1.97
CA GLY A 132 -11.60 26.18 -2.54
C GLY A 132 -11.16 25.12 -1.53
N PHE A 133 -10.94 25.50 -0.26
CA PHE A 133 -10.53 24.59 0.80
C PHE A 133 -11.59 23.52 1.08
N GLY A 134 -12.84 23.93 1.30
CA GLY A 134 -13.93 23.00 1.57
C GLY A 134 -14.25 22.10 0.37
N PHE A 135 -14.17 22.63 -0.85
CA PHE A 135 -14.32 21.85 -2.07
C PHE A 135 -13.22 20.79 -2.24
N TRP A 136 -11.96 21.15 -1.99
CA TRP A 136 -10.82 20.22 -2.07
C TRP A 136 -10.90 19.11 -1.02
N ILE A 137 -11.25 19.45 0.22
CA ILE A 137 -11.49 18.44 1.27
C ILE A 137 -12.64 17.51 0.88
N GLY A 138 -13.71 18.05 0.31
CA GLY A 138 -14.83 17.27 -0.23
C GLY A 138 -14.40 16.26 -1.28
N ILE A 139 -13.70 16.72 -2.32
CA ILE A 139 -13.17 15.85 -3.38
C ILE A 139 -12.25 14.79 -2.81
N PHE A 140 -11.34 15.18 -1.92
CA PHE A 140 -10.40 14.26 -1.31
C PHE A 140 -11.10 13.14 -0.54
N PHE A 141 -12.14 13.47 0.22
CA PHE A 141 -12.94 12.47 0.92
C PHE A 141 -13.75 11.59 -0.03
N VAL A 142 -14.35 12.15 -1.09
CA VAL A 142 -15.06 11.35 -2.11
C VAL A 142 -14.12 10.37 -2.83
N ILE A 143 -12.90 10.80 -3.19
CA ILE A 143 -11.90 9.93 -3.81
C ILE A 143 -11.47 8.84 -2.82
N SER A 144 -11.24 9.20 -1.55
CA SER A 144 -10.87 8.25 -0.50
C SER A 144 -11.94 7.18 -0.24
N VAL A 145 -13.22 7.49 -0.48
CA VAL A 145 -14.35 6.54 -0.27
C VAL A 145 -14.29 5.35 -1.23
N ASN A 146 -13.71 5.50 -2.42
CA ASN A 146 -13.69 4.43 -3.43
C ASN A 146 -12.69 3.29 -3.14
N GLU A 147 -11.77 3.46 -2.19
CA GLU A 147 -10.69 2.49 -1.91
C GLU A 147 -10.90 1.66 -0.62
N GLY A 148 -12.13 1.60 -0.08
CA GLY A 148 -12.41 0.80 1.13
C GLY A 148 -11.98 1.47 2.43
N THR A 149 -12.04 2.81 2.48
CA THR A 149 -11.74 3.59 3.69
C THR A 149 -12.72 3.33 4.83
N ASN A 150 -12.22 3.56 6.05
CA ASN A 150 -12.99 3.39 7.28
C ASN A 150 -14.27 4.25 7.25
N PRO A 151 -15.46 3.68 7.49
CA PRO A 151 -16.74 4.39 7.42
C PRO A 151 -16.83 5.59 8.39
N LYS A 152 -16.08 5.59 9.49
CA LYS A 152 -16.01 6.74 10.41
C LYS A 152 -15.31 7.94 9.78
N LEU A 153 -14.26 7.71 8.98
CA LEU A 153 -13.61 8.78 8.23
C LEU A 153 -14.56 9.33 7.16
N GLN A 154 -15.30 8.45 6.47
CA GLN A 154 -16.27 8.89 5.45
C GLN A 154 -17.34 9.80 6.04
N ALA A 155 -17.90 9.44 7.19
CA ALA A 155 -18.87 10.28 7.90
C ALA A 155 -18.27 11.64 8.31
N LEU A 156 -17.02 11.64 8.78
CA LEU A 156 -16.32 12.87 9.17
C LEU A 156 -16.09 13.79 7.95
N GLY A 157 -15.70 13.22 6.80
CA GLY A 157 -15.56 13.96 5.54
C GLY A 157 -16.85 14.59 5.05
N GLY A 158 -17.95 13.83 5.06
CA GLY A 158 -19.27 14.33 4.71
C GLY A 158 -19.74 15.46 5.62
N PHE A 159 -19.45 15.38 6.93
CA PHE A 159 -19.75 16.45 7.88
C PHE A 159 -19.03 17.76 7.52
N PHE A 160 -17.71 17.70 7.26
CA PHE A 160 -16.94 18.90 6.91
C PHE A 160 -17.36 19.49 5.55
N PHE A 161 -17.71 18.65 4.58
CA PHE A 161 -18.26 19.09 3.30
C PHE A 161 -19.59 19.82 3.47
N GLY A 162 -20.50 19.28 4.28
CA GLY A 162 -21.78 19.94 4.58
C GLY A 162 -21.61 21.26 5.33
N LEU A 163 -20.72 21.29 6.34
CA LEU A 163 -20.40 22.50 7.10
C LEU A 163 -19.85 23.62 6.19
N PHE A 164 -19.05 23.26 5.19
CA PHE A 164 -18.53 24.21 4.21
C PHE A 164 -19.65 24.91 3.42
N PHE A 165 -20.60 24.16 2.85
CA PHE A 165 -21.72 24.76 2.11
C PHE A 165 -22.62 25.61 2.99
N TYR A 166 -22.78 25.23 4.26
CA TYR A 166 -23.53 26.03 5.23
C TYR A 166 -22.89 27.40 5.46
N ILE A 167 -21.58 27.45 5.71
CA ILE A 167 -20.83 28.71 5.89
C ILE A 167 -20.85 29.54 4.61
N LEU A 168 -20.69 28.92 3.44
CA LEU A 168 -20.79 29.59 2.15
C LEU A 168 -22.17 30.24 1.97
N GLY A 169 -23.24 29.51 2.31
CA GLY A 169 -24.62 30.01 2.26
C GLY A 169 -24.86 31.22 3.16
N LEU A 170 -24.31 31.21 4.38
CA LEU A 170 -24.35 32.36 5.30
C LEU A 170 -23.63 33.58 4.72
N GLY A 171 -22.44 33.39 4.13
CA GLY A 171 -21.68 34.46 3.48
C GLY A 171 -22.41 35.09 2.30
N ILE A 172 -22.99 34.25 1.42
CA ILE A 172 -23.78 34.71 0.27
C ILE A 172 -25.05 35.43 0.73
N SER A 173 -25.74 34.92 1.75
CA SER A 173 -26.95 35.56 2.29
C SER A 173 -26.65 36.96 2.81
N LYS A 174 -25.50 37.14 3.49
CA LYS A 174 -25.07 38.45 3.97
C LYS A 174 -24.70 39.41 2.84
N LEU A 175 -24.21 38.90 1.71
CA LEU A 175 -23.87 39.71 0.54
C LEU A 175 -25.13 40.15 -0.24
N LEU A 176 -26.12 39.26 -0.37
CA LEU A 176 -27.30 39.47 -1.20
C LEU A 176 -28.50 40.09 -0.45
N GLY A 177 -28.38 40.27 0.87
CA GLY A 177 -29.43 40.81 1.72
C GLY A 177 -30.45 39.76 2.17
N ASP A 178 -31.27 40.13 3.16
CA ASP A 178 -32.09 39.21 3.96
C ASP A 178 -33.12 38.38 3.17
N SER A 179 -33.49 38.81 1.96
CA SER A 179 -34.51 38.19 1.13
C SER A 179 -34.11 36.84 0.53
N LEU A 180 -32.80 36.52 0.46
CA LEU A 180 -32.30 35.24 -0.07
C LEU A 180 -31.90 34.22 1.01
N SER A 181 -32.04 34.58 2.29
CA SER A 181 -31.53 33.79 3.41
C SER A 181 -32.27 32.46 3.62
N TRP A 182 -33.59 32.44 3.46
CA TRP A 182 -34.40 31.26 3.80
C TRP A 182 -34.24 30.10 2.80
N THR A 183 -34.21 30.39 1.50
CA THR A 183 -34.07 29.37 0.46
C THR A 183 -32.68 28.75 0.46
N SER A 184 -31.63 29.56 0.67
CA SER A 184 -30.26 29.08 0.78
C SER A 184 -30.02 28.21 2.02
N HIS A 185 -30.60 28.58 3.17
CA HIS A 185 -30.53 27.76 4.38
C HIS A 185 -31.27 26.42 4.22
N THR A 186 -32.44 26.44 3.60
CA THR A 186 -33.24 25.22 3.39
C THR A 186 -32.53 24.24 2.46
N ILE A 187 -31.88 24.74 1.39
CA ILE A 187 -31.09 23.91 0.48
C ILE A 187 -29.85 23.35 1.20
N ALA A 188 -29.13 24.16 1.96
CA ALA A 188 -27.94 23.72 2.70
C ALA A 188 -28.28 22.64 3.74
N VAL A 189 -29.35 22.84 4.53
CA VAL A 189 -29.82 21.85 5.52
C VAL A 189 -30.28 20.56 4.83
N SER A 190 -30.96 20.67 3.69
CA SER A 190 -31.41 19.50 2.92
C SER A 190 -30.23 18.67 2.40
N ILE A 191 -29.17 19.32 1.89
CA ILE A 191 -27.95 18.63 1.46
C ILE A 191 -27.26 17.95 2.65
N ILE A 192 -27.13 18.62 3.79
CA ILE A 192 -26.55 18.04 5.01
C ILE A 192 -27.32 16.79 5.45
N LEU A 193 -28.66 16.85 5.47
CA LEU A 193 -29.51 15.72 5.86
C LEU A 193 -29.42 14.55 4.87
N ILE A 194 -29.35 14.82 3.56
CA ILE A 194 -29.16 13.78 2.53
C ILE A 194 -27.80 13.08 2.71
N TYR A 195 -26.73 13.82 3.00
CA TYR A 195 -25.41 13.24 3.24
C TYR A 195 -25.32 12.46 4.56
N LEU A 196 -25.93 12.96 5.64
CA LEU A 196 -26.02 12.23 6.90
C LEU A 196 -26.86 10.95 6.76
N GLY A 197 -27.98 11.01 6.03
CA GLY A 197 -28.85 9.85 5.78
C GLY A 197 -28.19 8.78 4.90
N SER A 198 -27.48 9.18 3.85
CA SER A 198 -26.77 8.24 2.96
C SER A 198 -25.57 7.58 3.64
N GLY A 199 -24.87 8.28 4.54
CA GLY A 199 -23.81 7.69 5.38
C GLY A 199 -24.30 6.60 6.33
N ILE A 200 -25.50 6.73 6.89
CA ILE A 200 -26.08 5.73 7.81
C ILE A 200 -26.46 4.44 7.05
N GLY A 201 -26.95 4.54 5.81
CA GLY A 201 -27.30 3.37 4.99
C GLY A 201 -26.10 2.47 4.65
N VAL A 202 -24.91 3.06 4.48
CA VAL A 202 -23.67 2.32 4.20
C VAL A 202 -23.11 1.62 5.44
N VAL A 203 -23.33 2.19 6.64
CA VAL A 203 -22.83 1.61 7.91
C VAL A 203 -23.62 0.37 8.34
N TYR A 204 -24.93 0.31 8.03
CA TYR A 204 -25.77 -0.83 8.43
C TYR A 204 -25.93 -1.93 7.36
N GLY A 205 -25.48 -1.71 6.13
CA GLY A 205 -25.57 -2.70 5.04
C GLY A 205 -24.40 -3.69 4.91
N SER A 206 -23.35 -3.54 5.72
CA SER A 206 -22.13 -4.37 5.64
C SER A 206 -22.17 -5.52 6.65
N GLU A 207 -23.18 -6.38 6.56
CA GLU A 207 -23.05 -7.73 7.09
C GLU A 207 -22.20 -8.55 6.11
N LYS A 208 -21.07 -9.05 6.63
CA LYS A 208 -20.03 -9.79 5.90
C LYS A 208 -20.64 -10.92 5.04
N SER A 209 -20.61 -10.74 3.73
CA SER A 209 -20.70 -11.87 2.80
C SER A 209 -19.38 -12.66 2.87
N PRO A 210 -19.42 -14.00 3.06
CA PRO A 210 -18.23 -14.80 3.25
C PRO A 210 -17.34 -14.78 2.00
N SER A 211 -16.06 -14.46 2.25
CA SER A 211 -14.92 -14.51 1.34
C SER A 211 -14.99 -15.71 0.37
N LYS A 212 -15.31 -15.44 -0.90
CA LYS A 212 -15.02 -16.36 -1.99
C LYS A 212 -13.54 -16.24 -2.34
N SER A 213 -12.81 -17.34 -2.20
CA SER A 213 -11.42 -17.48 -2.61
C SER A 213 -11.23 -17.04 -4.07
N ASN A 214 -10.40 -16.03 -4.28
CA ASN A 214 -9.97 -15.56 -5.59
C ASN A 214 -9.10 -16.62 -6.29
N HIS A 215 -9.74 -17.59 -6.94
CA HIS A 215 -9.14 -18.33 -8.04
C HIS A 215 -9.16 -17.45 -9.29
N ASN A 216 -8.24 -16.49 -9.39
CA ASN A 216 -8.02 -15.76 -10.64
C ASN A 216 -7.21 -16.63 -11.62
N LYS A 217 -8.00 -17.24 -12.50
CA LYS A 217 -7.78 -17.61 -13.89
C LYS A 217 -6.60 -16.84 -14.56
N PHE A 218 -5.43 -17.47 -14.63
CA PHE A 218 -4.39 -17.14 -15.60
C PHE A 218 -4.71 -17.87 -16.89
N THR A 219 -5.31 -17.17 -17.85
CA THR A 219 -5.44 -17.64 -19.25
C THR A 219 -4.64 -16.70 -20.13
N ASN A 220 -3.92 -17.28 -21.09
CA ASN A 220 -3.10 -16.68 -22.15
C ASN A 220 -1.60 -16.50 -21.87
N SER A 221 -0.90 -17.64 -21.85
CA SER A 221 0.46 -17.74 -22.39
C SER A 221 0.58 -19.06 -23.16
N GLU A 222 -0.07 -19.15 -24.33
CA GLU A 222 -0.07 -20.38 -25.14
C GLU A 222 1.25 -20.63 -25.90
N ASN A 223 2.19 -19.69 -25.91
CA ASN A 223 3.30 -19.77 -26.89
C ASN A 223 4.64 -20.26 -26.37
N HIS A 224 4.85 -20.47 -25.07
CA HIS A 224 6.14 -20.95 -24.54
C HIS A 224 5.97 -22.11 -23.56
N LYS A 225 5.61 -23.29 -24.08
CA LYS A 225 5.66 -24.52 -23.29
C LYS A 225 7.12 -25.01 -23.18
N PRO A 226 7.64 -25.26 -21.96
CA PRO A 226 9.02 -25.67 -21.76
C PRO A 226 9.29 -27.05 -22.39
N LYS A 227 10.52 -27.26 -22.87
CA LYS A 227 10.99 -28.54 -23.43
C LYS A 227 12.02 -29.20 -22.51
N CYS A 228 11.94 -30.53 -22.39
CA CYS A 228 12.94 -31.33 -21.68
C CYS A 228 14.30 -31.23 -22.40
N VAL A 229 15.36 -30.95 -21.66
CA VAL A 229 16.73 -30.81 -22.22
C VAL A 229 17.31 -32.15 -22.67
N VAL A 230 16.86 -33.27 -22.07
CA VAL A 230 17.37 -34.61 -22.39
C VAL A 230 16.68 -35.22 -23.61
N CYS A 231 15.35 -35.21 -23.68
CA CYS A 231 14.61 -35.83 -24.79
C CYS A 231 13.97 -34.85 -25.77
N GLY A 232 14.03 -33.53 -25.52
CA GLY A 232 13.46 -32.51 -26.40
C GLY A 232 11.93 -32.40 -26.40
N ARG A 233 11.22 -33.25 -25.64
CA ARG A 233 9.75 -33.26 -25.57
C ARG A 233 9.21 -32.02 -24.85
N THR A 234 8.15 -31.43 -25.38
CA THR A 234 7.38 -30.37 -24.72
C THR A 234 6.63 -30.93 -23.51
N LEU A 235 6.78 -30.30 -22.35
CA LEU A 235 6.12 -30.70 -21.10
C LEU A 235 4.67 -30.18 -21.08
N SER A 236 3.77 -30.99 -20.54
CA SER A 236 2.37 -30.61 -20.28
C SER A 236 2.25 -29.92 -18.92
N ASP A 237 1.17 -29.18 -18.68
CA ASP A 237 0.95 -28.51 -17.39
C ASP A 237 0.84 -29.50 -16.22
N ASP A 238 0.41 -30.73 -16.51
CA ASP A 238 0.36 -31.83 -15.53
C ASP A 238 1.75 -32.32 -15.13
N ASP A 239 2.76 -32.22 -16.00
CA ASP A 239 4.16 -32.56 -15.69
C ASP A 239 4.82 -31.52 -14.76
N ILE A 240 4.24 -30.32 -14.63
CA ILE A 240 4.81 -29.17 -13.90
C ILE A 240 4.18 -29.02 -12.50
N ARG A 241 2.99 -29.57 -12.28
CA ARG A 241 2.09 -29.19 -11.17
C ARG A 241 2.51 -29.60 -9.74
N GLU A 242 3.63 -30.29 -9.54
CA GLU A 242 4.04 -30.80 -8.21
C GLU A 242 5.41 -30.31 -7.71
N GLY A 243 5.98 -29.25 -8.28
CA GLY A 243 7.28 -28.72 -7.82
C GLY A 243 8.44 -29.70 -7.99
N ARG A 244 8.24 -30.76 -8.78
CA ARG A 244 9.25 -31.69 -9.27
C ARG A 244 9.12 -31.72 -10.78
N GLU A 245 9.93 -30.92 -11.46
CA GLU A 245 10.01 -30.84 -12.92
C GLU A 245 10.67 -32.10 -13.50
N ARG A 246 10.09 -33.27 -13.22
CA ARG A 246 10.57 -34.55 -13.74
C ARG A 246 9.89 -34.84 -15.06
N CYS A 247 10.68 -34.93 -16.13
CA CYS A 247 10.18 -35.53 -17.35
C CYS A 247 9.88 -37.01 -17.09
N ILE A 248 8.60 -37.42 -17.16
CA ILE A 248 8.14 -38.79 -16.90
C ILE A 248 8.95 -39.83 -17.69
N ASN A 249 9.41 -39.46 -18.89
CA ASN A 249 10.16 -40.36 -19.77
C ASN A 249 11.64 -40.51 -19.41
N CYS A 250 12.27 -39.47 -18.88
CA CYS A 250 13.72 -39.47 -18.65
C CYS A 250 14.10 -39.68 -17.19
N GLN A 251 13.15 -39.47 -16.25
CA GLN A 251 13.36 -39.57 -14.80
C GLN A 251 14.60 -38.83 -14.27
N VAL A 252 15.10 -37.84 -14.99
CA VAL A 252 16.29 -37.07 -14.57
C VAL A 252 15.85 -36.11 -13.47
N GLU A 253 16.26 -36.42 -12.25
CA GLU A 253 16.24 -35.51 -11.10
C GLU A 253 17.47 -34.62 -11.17
N ASP A 254 17.34 -33.44 -11.75
CA ASP A 254 18.41 -32.47 -11.63
C ASP A 254 17.85 -31.06 -11.40
N ASP A 255 17.93 -30.63 -10.13
CA ASP A 255 17.49 -29.33 -9.63
C ASP A 255 18.25 -28.13 -10.23
N SER A 256 19.25 -28.40 -11.09
CA SER A 256 20.22 -27.42 -11.57
C SER A 256 20.24 -27.18 -13.09
N THR A 257 19.52 -27.98 -13.90
CA THR A 257 19.72 -27.93 -15.37
C THR A 257 18.45 -28.00 -16.22
N ALA A 258 17.25 -27.97 -15.63
CA ALA A 258 16.02 -28.14 -16.40
C ALA A 258 15.47 -26.81 -16.95
N MET A 259 15.19 -26.80 -18.26
CA MET A 259 14.46 -25.81 -19.05
C MET A 259 15.31 -24.73 -19.76
N ILE A 260 15.41 -24.90 -21.08
CA ILE A 260 15.75 -23.84 -22.01
C ILE A 260 14.42 -23.22 -22.46
N TYR A 261 14.17 -21.97 -22.06
CA TYR A 261 13.11 -21.16 -22.66
C TYR A 261 13.65 -20.65 -24.00
N LYS A 262 13.04 -21.08 -25.10
CA LYS A 262 13.28 -20.53 -26.44
C LYS A 262 12.18 -19.54 -26.78
#